data_AF-A0A847LUA3-F1
#
_entry.id   AF-A0A847LUA3-F1
#
_cell.length_a   1.000
_cell.length_b   1.000
_cell.length_c   1.000
_cell.angle_alpha   90.00
_cell.angle_beta   90.00
_cell.angle_gamma   90.00
#
_symmetry.space_group_name_H-M   'P 1'
#
loop_
_entity.id
_entity.type
_entity.pdbx_description
1 polymer ?
#
loop_
_entity_poly.entity_id
_entity_poly.type
_entity_poly.pdbx_seq_one_letter_code
_entity_poly.pdbx_strand_id
1 'polypeptide(L)'
;AEVPIDNLSFGTEEQIWFLFRLALGRLLSHEEKQLVVLDDPLANTDVSRLHRALQILEDAANQLQIIVVTCDIDKYNWLSNANYITMER
;
A
#
# COMPACT_ATOMS: atom_id res chain seq x y z
N ALA A 1 -26.53 -0.70 -3.67
CA ALA A 1 -26.57 0.77 -3.79
C ALA A 1 -25.14 1.25 -3.84
N GLU A 2 -24.81 2.15 -4.76
CA GLU A 2 -23.48 2.78 -4.80
C GLU A 2 -23.35 3.76 -3.63
N VAL A 3 -22.20 3.77 -2.96
CA VAL A 3 -21.88 4.71 -1.89
C VAL A 3 -20.96 5.77 -2.48
N PRO A 4 -21.33 7.07 -2.45
CA PRO A 4 -20.47 8.15 -2.89
C PRO A 4 -19.16 8.17 -2.08
N ILE A 5 -18.04 8.51 -2.73
CA ILE A 5 -16.73 8.63 -2.08
C ILE A 5 -16.80 9.63 -0.91
N ASP A 6 -17.51 10.75 -1.09
CA ASP A 6 -17.66 11.80 -0.08
C ASP A 6 -18.39 11.33 1.20
N ASN A 7 -19.07 10.17 1.14
CA ASN A 7 -19.76 9.57 2.28
C ASN A 7 -18.90 8.54 3.02
N LEU A 8 -17.66 8.30 2.57
CA LEU A 8 -16.74 7.37 3.21
C LEU A 8 -15.98 8.05 4.35
N SER A 9 -15.59 7.26 5.36
CA SER A 9 -14.63 7.75 6.34
C SER A 9 -13.29 8.02 5.66
N PHE A 10 -12.53 8.99 6.18
CA PHE A 10 -11.21 9.34 5.68
C PHE A 10 -10.28 8.12 5.52
N GLY A 11 -10.21 7.26 6.55
CA GLY A 11 -9.41 6.04 6.47
C GLY A 11 -9.93 5.01 5.45
N THR A 12 -11.21 5.04 5.08
CA THR A 12 -11.72 4.21 3.97
C THR A 12 -11.34 4.79 2.61
N GLU A 13 -11.41 6.11 2.46
CA GLU A 13 -10.98 6.79 1.24
C GLU A 13 -9.49 6.52 0.95
N GLU A 14 -8.62 6.63 1.95
CA GLU A 14 -7.19 6.31 1.81
C GLU A 14 -6.95 4.86 1.37
N GLN A 15 -7.71 3.90 1.93
CA GLN A 15 -7.61 2.49 1.52
C GLN A 15 -8.00 2.31 0.06
N ILE A 16 -9.05 2.99 -0.41
CA ILE A 16 -9.43 2.94 -1.84
C ILE A 16 -8.30 3.51 -2.70
N TRP A 17 -7.71 4.64 -2.30
CA TRP A 17 -6.62 5.27 -3.03
C TRP A 17 -5.35 4.42 -3.09
N PHE A 18 -5.02 3.74 -1.98
CA PHE A 18 -3.95 2.76 -1.90
C PHE A 18 -4.20 1.60 -2.88
N LEU A 19 -5.38 0.98 -2.82
CA LEU A 19 -5.74 -0.14 -3.70
C LEU A 19 -5.76 0.27 -5.16
N PHE A 20 -6.30 1.45 -5.48
CA PHE A 20 -6.35 2.00 -6.82
C PHE A 20 -4.94 2.18 -7.41
N ARG A 21 -3.98 2.69 -6.63
CA ARG A 21 -2.58 2.85 -7.06
C ARG A 21 -1.92 1.51 -7.39
N LEU A 22 -2.14 0.49 -6.56
CA LEU A 22 -1.64 -0.86 -6.84
C LEU A 22 -2.29 -1.48 -8.08
N ALA A 23 -3.60 -1.31 -8.23
CA ALA A 23 -4.34 -1.80 -9.40
C ALA A 23 -3.87 -1.11 -10.69
N LEU A 24 -3.66 0.20 -10.65
CA LEU A 24 -3.12 0.98 -11.76
C LEU A 24 -1.70 0.55 -12.12
N GLY A 25 -0.82 0.37 -11.12
CA GLY A 25 0.54 -0.13 -11.35
C GLY A 25 0.53 -1.49 -12.03
N ARG A 26 -0.33 -2.42 -11.57
CA ARG A 26 -0.51 -3.75 -12.18
C ARG A 26 -1.03 -3.68 -13.61
N LEU A 27 -1.98 -2.78 -13.88
CA LEU A 27 -2.49 -2.56 -15.24
C LEU A 27 -1.39 -2.05 -16.17
N LEU A 28 -0.48 -1.22 -15.67
CA LEU A 28 0.62 -0.68 -16.47
C LEU A 28 1.80 -1.66 -16.60
N SER A 29 1.85 -2.73 -15.80
CA SER A 29 2.98 -3.67 -15.78
C SER A 29 2.93 -4.78 -16.84
N HIS A 30 2.19 -4.58 -17.93
CA HIS A 30 2.04 -5.58 -18.99
C HIS A 30 3.33 -5.80 -19.80
N GLU A 31 4.07 -4.74 -20.10
CA GLU A 31 5.30 -4.80 -20.90
C GLU A 31 6.54 -4.86 -20.02
N GLU A 32 6.55 -4.13 -18.90
CA GLU A 32 7.67 -4.07 -17.97
C GLU A 32 7.21 -3.92 -16.52
N LYS A 33 8.07 -4.33 -15.58
CA LYS A 33 7.78 -4.21 -14.14
C LYS A 33 7.74 -2.72 -13.75
N GLN A 34 6.59 -2.25 -13.27
CA GLN A 34 6.39 -0.84 -12.90
C GLN A 34 6.86 -0.55 -11.46
N LEU A 35 7.39 0.66 -11.26
CA LEU A 35 7.75 1.19 -9.95
C LEU A 35 6.56 1.92 -9.32
N VAL A 36 6.23 1.58 -8.07
CA VAL A 36 5.25 2.27 -7.25
C VAL A 36 5.93 2.76 -5.98
N VAL A 37 5.88 4.08 -5.74
CA VAL A 37 6.34 4.71 -4.51
C VAL A 37 5.12 5.15 -3.70
N LEU A 38 5.04 4.70 -2.46
CA LEU A 38 3.94 4.99 -1.54
C LEU A 38 4.48 5.72 -0.31
N ASP A 39 3.93 6.89 -0.02
CA ASP A 39 4.26 7.67 1.18
C ASP A 39 3.17 7.44 2.24
N ASP A 40 3.56 6.77 3.32
CA ASP A 40 2.70 6.30 4.43
C ASP A 40 1.28 5.86 4.01
N PRO A 41 1.16 4.87 3.09
CA PRO A 41 -0.14 4.50 2.50
C PRO A 41 -1.14 3.94 3.52
N LEU A 42 -0.68 3.57 4.72
CA LEU A 42 -1.46 2.92 5.75
C LEU A 42 -1.52 3.75 7.05
N ALA A 43 -1.27 5.06 6.96
CA ALA A 43 -1.30 6.01 8.09
C ALA A 43 -2.54 5.83 8.99
N ASN A 44 -3.75 5.88 8.40
CA ASN A 44 -5.03 5.83 9.12
C ASN A 44 -5.72 4.45 9.05
N THR A 45 -4.93 3.39 8.91
CA THR A 45 -5.44 2.02 8.87
C THR A 45 -5.55 1.47 10.29
N ASP A 46 -6.73 1.02 10.69
CA ASP A 46 -6.88 0.33 11.96
C ASP A 46 -6.30 -1.10 11.89
N VAL A 47 -5.99 -1.65 13.06
CA VAL A 47 -5.33 -2.95 13.21
C VAL A 47 -6.09 -4.08 12.52
N SER A 48 -7.43 -4.05 12.50
CA SER A 48 -8.24 -5.11 11.88
C SER A 48 -8.08 -5.16 10.36
N ARG A 49 -7.79 -4.01 9.73
CA ARG A 49 -7.56 -3.90 8.28
C ARG A 49 -6.10 -3.99 7.89
N LEU A 50 -5.19 -3.62 8.79
CA LEU A 50 -3.74 -3.53 8.52
C LEU A 50 -3.19 -4.84 7.96
N HIS A 51 -3.51 -5.98 8.58
CA HIS A 51 -3.04 -7.28 8.11
C HIS A 51 -3.42 -7.54 6.64
N ARG A 52 -4.69 -7.31 6.29
CA ARG A 52 -5.17 -7.53 4.92
C ARG A 52 -4.52 -6.55 3.93
N ALA A 53 -4.31 -5.30 4.32
CA ALA A 53 -3.62 -4.33 3.48
C ALA A 53 -2.17 -4.75 3.20
N LEU A 54 -1.45 -5.27 4.20
CA LEU A 54 -0.09 -5.80 4.05
C LEU A 54 -0.04 -7.04 3.15
N GLN A 55 -1.03 -7.95 3.25
CA GLN A 55 -1.14 -9.10 2.33
C GLN A 55 -1.30 -8.63 0.88
N ILE A 56 -2.17 -7.64 0.64
CA ILE A 56 -2.36 -7.08 -0.70
C ILE A 56 -1.07 -6.42 -1.22
N LEU A 57 -0.34 -5.73 -0.34
CA LEU A 57 0.95 -5.12 -0.66
C LEU A 57 1.99 -6.19 -1.06
N GLU A 58 2.10 -7.27 -0.29
CA GLU A 58 3.02 -8.39 -0.57
C GLU A 58 2.66 -9.08 -1.89
N ASP A 59 1.37 -9.34 -2.14
CA ASP A 59 0.89 -9.90 -3.39
C ASP A 59 1.18 -9.00 -4.59
N ALA A 60 1.05 -7.67 -4.43
CA ALA A 60 1.33 -6.70 -5.47
C ALA A 60 2.84 -6.63 -5.80
N ALA A 61 3.72 -6.81 -4.81
CA ALA A 61 5.17 -6.79 -5.00
C ALA A 61 5.69 -7.92 -5.92
N ASN A 62 4.92 -9.00 -6.11
CA ASN A 62 5.24 -10.04 -7.09
C ASN A 62 5.23 -9.52 -8.54
N GLN A 63 4.42 -8.50 -8.83
CA GLN A 63 4.26 -7.92 -10.18
C GLN A 63 4.85 -6.50 -10.29
N LEU A 64 5.03 -5.82 -9.16
CA LEU A 64 5.48 -4.42 -9.10
C LEU A 64 6.76 -4.28 -8.29
N GLN A 65 7.57 -3.27 -8.60
CA GLN A 65 8.63 -2.83 -7.70
C GLN A 65 8.01 -1.80 -6.77
N ILE A 66 7.96 -2.09 -5.47
CA ILE A 66 7.27 -1.24 -4.50
C ILE A 66 8.28 -0.66 -3.52
N ILE A 67 8.24 0.66 -3.35
CA ILE A 67 8.94 1.39 -2.30
C ILE A 67 7.90 2.02 -1.39
N VAL A 68 7.94 1.69 -0.11
CA VAL A 68 7.14 2.35 0.91
C VAL A 68 8.06 3.25 1.72
N VAL A 69 7.69 4.51 1.84
CA VAL A 69 8.31 5.48 2.73
C VAL A 69 7.39 5.65 3.94
N THR A 70 7.93 5.50 5.14
CA THR A 70 7.16 5.56 6.38
C THR A 70 8.02 5.99 7.55
N CYS A 71 7.42 6.65 8.54
CA CYS A 71 8.02 6.88 9.84
C CYS A 71 7.62 5.82 10.89
N ASP A 72 6.64 4.98 10.57
CA ASP A 72 6.15 3.88 11.40
C ASP A 72 6.53 2.55 10.73
N ILE A 73 7.70 2.03 11.11
CA ILE A 73 8.24 0.76 10.58
C ILE A 73 7.50 -0.45 11.17
N ASP A 74 6.95 -0.33 12.39
CA ASP A 74 6.35 -1.44 13.11
C ASP A 74 5.10 -1.98 12.42
N LYS A 75 4.36 -1.10 11.73
CA LYS A 75 3.25 -1.49 10.83
C LYS A 75 3.66 -2.51 9.76
N TYR A 76 4.92 -2.48 9.31
CA TYR A 76 5.37 -3.29 8.18
C TYR A 76 6.15 -4.53 8.59
N ASN A 77 6.59 -4.64 9.86
CA ASN A 77 7.40 -5.76 10.39
C ASN A 77 6.84 -7.16 10.13
N TRP A 78 5.54 -7.29 9.81
CA TRP A 78 4.94 -8.54 9.33
C TRP A 78 5.63 -9.05 8.06
N LEU A 79 5.94 -8.15 7.12
CA LEU A 79 6.37 -8.48 5.77
C LEU A 79 7.71 -9.23 5.81
N SER A 80 7.65 -10.51 5.49
CA SER A 80 8.80 -11.42 5.53
C SER A 80 9.82 -11.17 4.41
N ASN A 81 9.36 -10.62 3.29
CA ASN A 81 10.17 -10.39 2.09
C ASN A 81 10.55 -8.91 1.87
N ALA A 82 10.22 -8.03 2.81
CA ALA A 82 10.54 -6.61 2.70
C ALA A 82 12.02 -6.35 3.03
N ASN A 83 12.67 -5.51 2.24
CA ASN A 83 13.97 -4.96 2.58
C ASN A 83 13.77 -3.63 3.33
N TYR A 84 14.28 -3.55 4.56
CA TYR A 84 14.18 -2.37 5.40
C TYR A 84 15.46 -1.55 5.32
N ILE A 85 15.33 -0.32 4.79
CA ILE A 85 16.44 0.63 4.69
C ILE A 85 16.12 1.78 5.63
N THR A 86 16.90 1.90 6.71
CA THR A 86 16.84 3.06 7.60
C THR A 86 17.54 4.23 6.93
N MET A 87 16.91 5.40 6.95
CA MET A 87 17.59 6.63 6.54
C MET A 87 18.46 7.11 7.70
N GLU A 88 19.77 6.94 7.58
CA GLU A 88 20.72 7.61 8.49
C GLU A 88 20.57 9.14 8.30
N ARG A 89 20.64 9.87 9.42
CA ARG A 89 20.62 11.33 9.41
C ARG A 89 21.97 11.91 9.00
#